data_AF-A0A925BM27-F1
#
_entry.id   AF-A0A925BM27-F1
#
_cell.length_a   1.000
_cell.length_b   1.000
_cell.length_c   1.000
_cell.angle_alpha   90.00
_cell.angle_beta   90.00
_cell.angle_gamma   90.00
#
_symmetry.space_group_name_H-M   'P 1'
#
loop_
_entity.id
_entity.type
_entity.pdbx_description
1 polymer ?
#
loop_
_entity_poly.entity_id
_entity_poly.type
_entity_poly.pdbx_seq_one_letter_code
_entity_poly.pdbx_strand_id
1 'polypeptide(L)' 'RDATGASDHDIAQFVEQVLGRKPSTAEAAELRTFAGQHGVPTLARVLFNSNEFLYVE' A
#
# COMPACT_ATOMS: atom_id res chain seq x y z
N ARG A 1 18.66 -1.39 10.08
CA ARG A 1 17.19 -1.46 10.18
C ARG A 1 16.78 -2.58 9.25
N ASP A 2 16.50 -3.74 9.81
CA ASP A 2 16.19 -4.94 9.05
C ASP A 2 14.94 -4.74 8.19
N ALA A 3 14.97 -5.27 6.99
CA ALA A 3 13.86 -5.31 6.05
C ALA A 3 12.79 -6.32 6.52
N THR A 4 12.26 -6.12 7.72
CA THR A 4 11.06 -6.83 8.18
C THR A 4 9.91 -6.36 7.30
N GLY A 5 9.38 -7.28 6.48
CA GLY A 5 8.24 -7.01 5.60
C GLY A 5 7.10 -6.32 6.36
N ALA A 6 6.42 -5.39 5.69
CA ALA A 6 5.34 -4.61 6.28
C ALA A 6 4.27 -5.54 6.87
N SER A 7 3.84 -5.24 8.11
CA SER A 7 2.74 -5.96 8.74
C SER A 7 1.41 -5.61 8.10
N ASP A 8 0.36 -6.41 8.33
CA ASP A 8 -0.99 -6.10 7.83
C ASP A 8 -1.49 -4.74 8.36
N HIS A 9 -1.07 -4.34 9.56
CA HIS A 9 -1.37 -3.02 10.12
C HIS A 9 -0.71 -1.90 9.31
N ASP A 10 0.56 -2.06 8.96
CA ASP A 10 1.30 -1.06 8.16
C ASP A 10 0.70 -0.93 6.75
N ILE A 11 0.33 -2.04 6.13
CA ILE A 11 -0.34 -2.06 4.83
C ILE A 11 -1.69 -1.33 4.90
N ALA A 12 -2.51 -1.63 5.91
CA ALA A 12 -3.79 -0.97 6.10
C ALA A 12 -3.66 0.54 6.28
N GLN A 13 -2.69 0.97 7.08
CA GLN A 13 -2.40 2.39 7.29
C GLN A 13 -1.96 3.08 5.99
N PHE A 14 -1.10 2.44 5.20
CA PHE A 14 -0.65 2.99 3.92
C PHE A 14 -1.79 3.17 2.91
N VAL A 15 -2.65 2.17 2.78
CA VAL A 15 -3.80 2.25 1.88
C VAL A 15 -4.76 3.35 2.32
N GLU A 16 -5.03 3.48 3.61
CA GLU A 16 -5.91 4.53 4.14
C GLU A 16 -5.32 5.93 3.93
N GLN A 17 -4.02 6.10 4.11
CA GLN A 17 -3.35 7.40 3.89
C GLN A 17 -3.29 7.82 2.42
N VAL A 18 -3.09 6.87 1.51
CA VAL A 18 -2.92 7.18 0.08
C VAL A 18 -4.27 7.23 -0.62
N LEU A 19 -5.15 6.25 -0.40
CA LEU A 19 -6.40 6.06 -1.14
C LEU A 19 -7.64 6.52 -0.36
N GLY A 20 -7.51 6.96 0.89
CA GLY A 20 -8.63 7.46 1.70
C GLY A 20 -9.66 6.40 2.09
N ARG A 21 -9.33 5.11 1.97
CA ARG A 21 -10.19 3.98 2.33
C ARG A 21 -9.40 2.87 2.99
N LYS A 22 -10.06 2.00 3.74
CA LYS A 22 -9.44 0.78 4.25
C LYS A 22 -9.30 -0.25 3.12
N PRO A 23 -8.22 -1.06 3.10
CA PRO A 23 -8.15 -2.18 2.18
C PRO A 23 -9.10 -3.29 2.60
N SER A 24 -9.48 -4.12 1.62
CA SER A 24 -10.09 -5.42 1.94
C SER A 24 -9.04 -6.40 2.48
N THR A 25 -9.46 -7.50 3.11
CA THR A 25 -8.54 -8.55 3.59
C THR A 25 -7.70 -9.15 2.44
N ALA A 26 -8.31 -9.35 1.27
CA ALA A 26 -7.61 -9.89 0.09
C ALA A 26 -6.56 -8.89 -0.42
N GLU A 27 -6.95 -7.63 -0.56
CA GLU A 27 -6.05 -6.55 -0.98
C GLU A 27 -4.88 -6.37 -0.02
N ALA A 28 -5.11 -6.39 1.30
CA ALA A 28 -4.03 -6.29 2.28
C ALA A 28 -3.02 -7.44 2.14
N ALA A 29 -3.50 -8.68 1.91
CA ALA A 29 -2.64 -9.84 1.69
C ALA A 29 -1.82 -9.75 0.41
N GLU A 30 -2.42 -9.25 -0.68
CA GLU A 30 -1.74 -9.02 -1.96
C GLU A 30 -0.66 -7.94 -1.84
N LEU A 31 -0.99 -6.79 -1.23
CA LEU A 31 -0.05 -5.69 -1.03
C LEU A 31 1.09 -6.06 -0.08
N ARG A 32 0.82 -6.87 0.95
CA ARG A 32 1.87 -7.45 1.82
C ARG A 32 2.81 -8.35 1.03
N THR A 33 2.25 -9.24 0.21
CA THR A 33 3.05 -10.14 -0.65
C THR A 33 3.91 -9.34 -1.61
N PHE A 34 3.33 -8.33 -2.26
CA PHE A 34 4.03 -7.41 -3.15
C PHE A 34 5.15 -6.65 -2.44
N ALA A 35 4.88 -6.09 -1.25
CA ALA A 35 5.89 -5.40 -0.45
C ALA A 35 7.01 -6.34 0.01
N GLY A 36 6.71 -7.61 0.30
CA GLY A 36 7.70 -8.63 0.60
C GLY A 36 8.60 -8.96 -0.59
N GLN A 37 8.06 -8.96 -1.82
CA GLN A 37 8.80 -9.26 -3.05
C GLN A 37 9.59 -8.07 -3.60
N HIS A 38 9.07 -6.86 -3.45
CA HIS A 38 9.56 -5.67 -4.16
C HIS A 38 9.94 -4.50 -3.24
N GLY A 39 9.70 -4.63 -1.93
CA GLY A 39 9.93 -3.59 -0.93
C GLY A 39 8.79 -2.56 -0.84
N VAL A 40 8.64 -2.00 0.36
CA VAL A 40 7.68 -0.94 0.67
C VAL A 40 7.81 0.31 -0.24
N PRO A 41 9.01 0.77 -0.64
CA PRO A 41 9.12 1.91 -1.56
C PRO A 41 8.47 1.66 -2.92
N THR A 42 8.51 0.42 -3.44
CA THR A 42 7.87 0.06 -4.71
C THR A 42 6.36 0.02 -4.54
N LEU A 43 5.85 -0.54 -3.44
CA LEU A 43 4.43 -0.51 -3.09
C LEU A 43 3.89 0.93 -3.04
N ALA A 44 4.61 1.85 -2.40
CA ALA A 44 4.21 3.25 -2.31
C ALA A 44 4.01 3.88 -3.71
N ARG A 45 4.90 3.58 -4.66
CA ARG A 45 4.76 4.07 -6.05
C ARG A 45 3.49 3.54 -6.70
N VAL A 46 3.17 2.26 -6.53
CA VAL A 46 1.92 1.67 -7.05
C VAL A 46 0.71 2.38 -6.47
N LEU A 47 0.66 2.55 -5.14
CA LEU A 47 -0.48 3.20 -4.49
C LEU A 47 -0.65 4.66 -4.93
N PHE A 48 0.44 5.44 -5.01
CA PHE A 48 0.36 6.82 -5.47
C PHE A 48 -0.06 6.95 -6.94
N ASN A 49 0.34 6.02 -7.81
CA ASN A 49 -0.12 6.00 -9.20
C ASN A 49 -1.54 5.44 -9.35
N SER A 50 -2.02 4.63 -8.40
CA SER A 50 -3.40 4.11 -8.42
C SER A 50 -4.47 5.20 -8.21
N ASN A 51 -4.04 6.42 -7.87
CA ASN A 51 -4.86 7.62 -7.70
C ASN A 51 -4.88 8.52 -8.95
N GLU A 52 -4.58 7.99 -10.14
CA GLU A 52 -4.36 8.76 -11.38
C GLU A 52 -5.56 9.61 -11.87
N PHE A 53 -6.69 9.60 -11.15
CA PHE A 53 -7.85 10.45 -11.41
C PHE A 53 -8.33 11.22 -10.16
N LEU A 54 -7.39 11.72 -9.35
CA LEU A 54 -7.73 12.73 -8.35
C LEU A 54 -8.12 14.02 -9.09
N TYR A 55 -9.43 14.24 -9.21
CA TYR A 55 -10.01 15.48 -9.70
C TYR A 55 -9.56 16.62 -8.77
N VAL A 56 -8.81 17.58 -9.31
CA VAL A 56 -8.41 18.80 -8.61
C VAL A 56 -9.35 19.91 -9.10
N GLU A 57 -10.09 20.55 -8.19
CA GLU A 57 -10.80 21.82 -8.45
C GLU A 57 -9.84 23.01 -8.47
#